data_AF-F5LCT6-F1
#
_entry.id   AF-F5LCT6-F1
#
_cell.length_a   1.000
_cell.length_b   1.000
_cell.length_c   1.000
_cell.angle_alpha   90.00
_cell.angle_beta   90.00
_cell.angle_gamma   90.00
#
_symmetry.space_group_name_H-M   'P 1'
#
loop_
_entity.id
_entity.type
_entity.pdbx_description
1 polymer ?
#
loop_
_entity_poly.entity_id
_entity_poly.type
_entity_poly.pdbx_seq_one_letter_code
_entity_poly.pdbx_strand_id
1 'polypeptide(L)'
;MSNITKNQHYIPQSILSNFANNKGKVFEILLKNMNIYSVSYRQSMSERFTYEHPYLEDNYLEKKFGTLESYFAPAMRKIIESIESDSFNIQDIKKQSETYMRDFLIFYYRSGALLNEYTLGGLQKEDKIPLLLEKIFDSKYLIELSNTIIKHYDFSIIKSEEDGFLLSDQYVSTCALSIKGQYANLSNRHLGLKDVLILIPLSSKYYITYFNGKKPHYINSNAVNILSGDQVREINTSIINNSYIKCIGAKRESIELVKEAFKFESPSKAIMVYESGRQIAALNKKEVFFYDTDIEQWSYFRNLHHTKNFHTKRNDICNCGSGKKYKRCCLTKTERNYSIVNNMYKEGHHIKIRVHSTAILEKPLDEYTFV
;
A
#
# COMPACT_ATOMS: atom_id res chain seq x y z
N MET A 1 18.61 -18.02 30.96
CA MET A 1 17.42 -18.00 30.08
C MET A 1 17.40 -16.65 29.38
N SER A 2 17.60 -16.59 28.06
CA SER A 2 17.47 -15.33 27.32
C SER A 2 16.00 -14.89 27.40
N ASN A 3 15.75 -13.62 27.73
CA ASN A 3 14.39 -13.11 27.83
C ASN A 3 13.89 -12.81 26.40
N ILE A 4 13.33 -13.80 25.72
CA ILE A 4 12.83 -13.65 24.35
C ILE A 4 11.65 -12.66 24.37
N THR A 5 11.72 -11.62 23.52
CA THR A 5 10.66 -10.62 23.41
C THR A 5 9.50 -11.28 22.70
N LYS A 6 8.48 -11.67 23.47
CA LYS A 6 7.37 -12.44 22.91
C LYS A 6 6.53 -11.63 21.94
N ASN A 7 6.26 -10.36 22.22
CA ASN A 7 5.39 -9.50 21.41
C ASN A 7 6.25 -8.50 20.62
N GLN A 8 6.32 -8.69 19.31
CA GLN A 8 7.20 -7.94 18.41
C GLN A 8 6.37 -7.11 17.44
N HIS A 9 6.69 -5.82 17.38
CA HIS A 9 5.98 -4.83 16.58
C HIS A 9 6.36 -4.93 15.11
N TYR A 10 5.37 -4.97 14.22
CA TYR A 10 5.60 -4.86 12.77
C TYR A 10 5.36 -3.46 12.20
N ILE A 11 4.74 -2.59 13.00
CA ILE A 11 4.83 -1.14 12.82
C ILE A 11 5.61 -0.58 14.02
N PRO A 12 6.69 0.19 13.81
CA PRO A 12 7.49 0.76 14.89
C PRO A 12 6.67 1.49 15.95
N GLN A 13 7.01 1.30 17.23
CA GLN A 13 6.29 1.95 18.33
C GLN A 13 6.38 3.47 18.28
N SER A 14 7.48 4.01 17.74
CA SER A 14 7.67 5.45 17.53
C SER A 14 6.71 6.05 16.51
N ILE A 15 6.29 5.26 15.51
CA ILE A 15 5.25 5.66 14.56
C ILE A 15 3.88 5.56 15.24
N LEU A 16 3.62 4.44 15.93
CA LEU A 16 2.34 4.23 16.64
C LEU A 16 2.06 5.32 17.68
N SER A 17 3.08 5.84 18.36
CA SER A 17 2.91 6.95 19.30
C SER A 17 2.42 8.24 18.65
N ASN A 18 2.72 8.47 17.36
CA ASN A 18 2.26 9.65 16.63
C ASN A 18 0.79 9.56 16.19
N PHE A 19 0.14 8.43 16.44
CA PHE A 19 -1.30 8.22 16.26
C PHE A 19 -2.02 8.03 17.60
N ALA A 20 -1.28 8.04 18.71
CA ALA A 20 -1.86 7.85 20.03
C ALA A 20 -2.47 9.16 20.55
N ASN A 21 -3.60 9.05 21.23
CA ASN A 21 -4.18 10.15 21.98
C ASN A 21 -3.35 10.48 23.24
N ASN A 22 -3.75 11.55 23.94
CA ASN A 22 -3.08 12.03 25.16
C ASN A 22 -2.96 10.99 26.29
N LYS A 23 -3.72 9.88 26.23
CA LYS A 23 -3.64 8.75 27.19
C LYS A 23 -2.71 7.63 26.72
N GLY A 24 -1.95 7.84 25.64
CA GLY A 24 -1.10 6.80 25.03
C GLY A 24 -1.89 5.63 24.45
N LYS A 25 -3.12 5.89 24.00
CA LYS A 25 -4.01 4.87 23.40
C LYS A 25 -4.35 5.22 21.96
N VAL A 26 -4.58 4.19 21.16
CA VAL A 26 -5.11 4.27 19.80
C VAL A 26 -6.46 3.55 19.76
N PHE A 27 -7.29 3.87 18.78
CA PHE A 27 -8.42 3.03 18.40
C PHE A 27 -7.94 2.06 17.32
N GLU A 28 -8.14 0.77 17.53
CA GLU A 28 -7.73 -0.31 16.62
C GLU A 28 -8.97 -1.05 16.13
N ILE A 29 -9.05 -1.28 14.83
CA ILE A 29 -10.02 -2.19 14.22
C ILE A 29 -9.34 -3.50 13.85
N LEU A 30 -9.96 -4.61 14.25
CA LEU A 30 -9.65 -5.93 13.71
C LEU A 30 -10.52 -6.16 12.47
N LEU A 31 -9.90 -6.21 11.31
CA LEU A 31 -10.62 -6.19 10.03
C LEU A 31 -11.41 -7.48 9.77
N LYS A 32 -11.02 -8.59 10.38
CA LYS A 32 -11.73 -9.88 10.27
C LYS A 32 -13.15 -9.84 10.86
N ASN A 33 -13.36 -9.08 11.93
CA ASN A 33 -14.64 -9.02 12.65
C ASN A 33 -15.22 -7.60 12.74
N MET A 34 -14.55 -6.62 12.15
CA MET A 34 -14.94 -5.21 12.12
C MET A 34 -15.15 -4.58 13.51
N ASN A 35 -14.51 -5.15 14.53
CA ASN A 35 -14.61 -4.67 15.90
C ASN A 35 -13.56 -3.60 16.17
N ILE A 36 -14.02 -2.43 16.63
CA ILE A 36 -13.17 -1.31 17.01
C ILE A 36 -13.08 -1.23 18.54
N TYR A 37 -11.86 -1.21 19.07
CA TYR A 37 -11.59 -1.08 20.50
C TYR A 37 -10.40 -0.14 20.77
N SER A 38 -10.27 0.32 22.00
CA SER A 38 -9.14 1.14 22.43
C SER A 38 -8.05 0.28 23.05
N VAL A 39 -6.81 0.48 22.64
CA VAL A 39 -5.64 -0.27 23.11
C VAL A 39 -4.45 0.67 23.31
N SER A 40 -3.51 0.31 24.18
CA SER A 40 -2.24 1.05 24.25
C SER A 40 -1.52 0.93 22.92
N TYR A 41 -0.93 2.03 22.42
CA TYR A 41 -0.14 1.96 21.18
C TYR A 41 1.02 0.95 21.29
N ARG A 42 1.54 0.72 22.52
CA ARG A 42 2.59 -0.26 22.81
C ARG A 42 2.15 -1.72 22.67
N GLN A 43 0.84 -1.97 22.56
CA GLN A 43 0.25 -3.30 22.39
C GLN A 43 -0.44 -3.45 21.02
N SER A 44 -0.46 -2.41 20.20
CA SER A 44 -1.04 -2.39 18.86
C SER A 44 0.00 -2.84 17.82
N MET A 45 -0.47 -3.26 16.64
CA MET A 45 0.37 -3.58 15.46
C MET A 45 1.60 -4.45 15.77
N SER A 46 1.39 -5.48 16.60
CA SER A 46 2.39 -6.45 17.02
C SER A 46 1.82 -7.87 16.96
N GLU A 47 2.71 -8.85 16.85
CA GLU A 47 2.37 -10.27 16.92
C GLU A 47 3.40 -11.03 17.74
N ARG A 48 3.06 -12.26 18.14
CA ARG A 48 3.98 -13.10 18.89
C ARG A 48 5.03 -13.71 17.97
N PHE A 49 6.30 -13.54 18.34
CA PHE A 49 7.46 -14.13 17.63
C PHE A 49 7.41 -13.83 16.12
N THR A 50 7.07 -12.59 15.77
CA THR A 50 6.92 -12.12 14.38
C THR A 50 8.18 -12.38 13.56
N TYR A 51 9.36 -12.24 14.18
CA TYR A 51 10.67 -12.23 13.52
C TYR A 51 11.59 -13.39 13.90
N GLU A 52 11.08 -14.38 14.64
CA GLU A 52 11.89 -15.52 15.04
C GLU A 52 12.03 -16.50 13.87
N HIS A 53 13.24 -17.06 13.73
CA HIS A 53 13.57 -18.03 12.69
C HIS A 53 14.58 -19.06 13.25
N PRO A 54 14.43 -20.38 12.99
CA PRO A 54 15.30 -21.43 13.56
C PRO A 54 16.80 -21.26 13.29
N TYR A 55 17.17 -20.56 12.23
CA TYR A 55 18.57 -20.30 11.85
C TYR A 55 19.12 -18.94 12.31
N LEU A 56 18.33 -18.15 13.03
CA LEU A 56 18.77 -16.87 13.60
C LEU A 56 18.86 -16.98 15.12
N GLU A 57 19.73 -16.17 15.73
CA GLU A 57 19.75 -16.03 17.18
C GLU A 57 18.42 -15.44 17.69
N ASP A 58 17.99 -15.86 18.89
CA ASP A 58 16.79 -15.33 19.54
C ASP A 58 16.77 -13.79 19.56
N ASN A 59 15.64 -13.20 19.15
CA ASN A 59 15.45 -11.75 19.03
C ASN A 59 16.47 -11.03 18.12
N TYR A 60 17.21 -11.72 17.24
CA TYR A 60 18.24 -11.07 16.42
C TYR A 60 17.66 -9.90 15.62
N LEU A 61 16.59 -10.16 14.85
CA LEU A 61 15.95 -9.15 14.01
C LEU A 61 15.26 -8.07 14.84
N GLU A 62 14.60 -8.43 15.94
CA GLU A 62 14.00 -7.46 16.88
C GLU A 62 15.04 -6.46 17.40
N LYS A 63 16.24 -6.93 17.79
CA LYS A 63 17.34 -6.05 18.24
C LYS A 63 17.86 -5.14 17.12
N LYS A 64 17.98 -5.67 15.90
CA LYS A 64 18.42 -4.89 14.72
C LYS A 64 17.40 -3.81 14.37
N PHE A 65 16.12 -4.16 14.35
CA PHE A 65 15.04 -3.21 14.14
C PHE A 65 14.93 -2.19 15.27
N GLY A 66 15.12 -2.57 16.52
CA GLY A 66 15.18 -1.62 17.64
C GLY A 66 16.29 -0.57 17.48
N THR A 67 17.47 -0.98 16.99
CA THR A 67 18.55 -0.05 16.67
C THR A 67 18.13 0.93 15.56
N LEU A 68 17.53 0.42 14.48
CA LEU A 68 17.05 1.25 13.38
C LEU A 68 15.98 2.25 13.83
N GLU A 69 15.01 1.80 14.62
CA GLU A 69 13.94 2.64 15.18
C GLU A 69 14.49 3.74 16.08
N SER A 70 15.54 3.47 16.86
CA SER A 70 16.15 4.46 17.75
C SER A 70 16.75 5.65 17.00
N TYR A 71 17.26 5.40 15.78
CA TYR A 71 17.77 6.43 14.88
C TYR A 71 16.66 7.12 14.07
N PHE A 72 15.68 6.34 13.60
CA PHE A 72 14.60 6.84 12.76
C PHE A 72 13.57 7.69 13.52
N ALA A 73 13.29 7.39 14.80
CA ALA A 73 12.29 8.10 15.58
C ALA A 73 12.62 9.61 15.76
N PRO A 74 13.84 10.02 16.12
CA PRO A 74 14.22 11.43 16.13
C PRO A 74 14.12 12.10 14.75
N ALA A 75 14.45 11.39 13.68
CA ALA A 75 14.37 11.91 12.32
C ALA A 75 12.92 12.24 11.92
N MET A 76 12.00 11.30 12.16
CA MET A 76 10.58 11.52 11.90
C MET A 76 10.03 12.70 12.72
N ARG A 77 10.46 12.84 13.98
CA ARG A 77 10.07 13.99 14.82
C ARG A 77 10.54 15.31 14.21
N LYS A 78 11.79 15.40 13.74
CA LYS A 78 12.32 16.60 13.07
C LYS A 78 11.53 16.98 11.82
N ILE A 79 11.08 15.98 11.04
CA ILE A 79 10.23 16.24 9.86
C ILE A 79 8.90 16.87 10.31
N ILE A 80 8.25 16.31 11.33
CA ILE A 80 6.99 16.85 11.88
C ILE A 80 7.20 18.28 12.42
N GLU A 81 8.23 18.49 13.25
CA GLU A 81 8.59 19.82 13.78
C GLU A 81 8.86 20.85 12.67
N SER A 82 9.51 20.42 11.57
CA SER A 82 9.76 21.27 10.40
C SER A 82 8.48 21.65 9.67
N ILE A 83 7.48 20.75 9.62
CA ILE A 83 6.15 21.02 9.05
C ILE A 83 5.36 22.00 9.92
N GLU A 84 5.50 21.92 11.24
CA GLU A 84 4.77 22.74 12.22
C GLU A 84 5.43 24.08 12.53
N SER A 85 6.61 24.34 11.98
CA SER A 85 7.35 25.59 12.17
C SER A 85 6.69 26.77 11.43
N ASP A 86 6.67 27.94 12.06
CA ASP A 86 6.22 29.20 11.44
C ASP A 86 7.07 29.62 10.22
N SER A 87 8.31 29.13 10.13
CA SER A 87 9.23 29.36 9.01
C SER A 87 9.40 28.13 8.11
N PHE A 88 8.34 27.33 7.94
CA PHE A 88 8.43 26.07 7.18
C PHE A 88 8.93 26.30 5.75
N ASN A 89 9.75 25.37 5.26
CA ASN A 89 10.16 25.30 3.87
C ASN A 89 9.96 23.88 3.34
N ILE A 90 9.07 23.74 2.36
CA ILE A 90 8.71 22.45 1.78
C ILE A 90 9.91 21.74 1.12
N GLN A 91 10.88 22.48 0.58
CA GLN A 91 12.07 21.89 -0.03
C GLN A 91 13.01 21.29 1.02
N ASP A 92 13.10 21.91 2.20
CA ASP A 92 13.89 21.37 3.30
C ASP A 92 13.23 20.11 3.87
N ILE A 93 11.90 20.12 4.03
CA ILE A 93 11.11 18.94 4.44
C ILE A 93 11.26 17.81 3.41
N LYS A 94 11.22 18.14 2.12
CA LYS A 94 11.45 17.20 1.01
C LYS A 94 12.83 16.56 1.14
N LYS A 95 13.89 17.37 1.22
CA LYS A 95 15.28 16.89 1.35
C LYS A 95 15.48 16.00 2.58
N GLN A 96 14.88 16.36 3.72
CA GLN A 96 14.89 15.53 4.92
C GLN A 96 14.18 14.19 4.64
N SER A 97 12.97 14.21 4.07
CA SER A 97 12.21 13.01 3.73
C SER A 97 12.96 12.08 2.77
N GLU A 98 13.62 12.65 1.76
CA GLU A 98 14.43 11.91 0.77
C GLU A 98 15.66 11.25 1.41
N THR A 99 16.26 11.89 2.42
CA THR A 99 17.39 11.33 3.18
C THR A 99 17.00 10.03 3.89
N TYR A 100 15.76 9.93 4.36
CA TYR A 100 15.22 8.77 5.09
C TYR A 100 14.37 7.82 4.22
N MET A 101 14.38 8.00 2.88
CA MET A 101 13.55 7.19 1.98
C MET A 101 13.81 5.68 2.12
N ARG A 102 15.07 5.30 2.32
CA ARG A 102 15.44 3.89 2.52
C ARG A 102 14.85 3.32 3.80
N ASP A 103 14.84 4.10 4.88
CA ASP A 103 14.26 3.68 6.16
C ASP A 103 12.75 3.49 6.03
N PHE A 104 12.06 4.41 5.34
CA PHE A 104 10.64 4.25 5.02
C PHE A 104 10.36 2.95 4.26
N LEU A 105 11.21 2.59 3.29
CA LEU A 105 11.09 1.35 2.53
C LEU A 105 11.41 0.09 3.37
N ILE A 106 12.35 0.16 4.30
CA ILE A 106 12.62 -0.96 5.23
C ILE A 106 11.39 -1.22 6.11
N PHE A 107 10.79 -0.17 6.69
CA PHE A 107 9.58 -0.31 7.50
C PHE A 107 8.35 -0.70 6.67
N TYR A 108 8.32 -0.31 5.39
CA TYR A 108 7.35 -0.83 4.44
C TYR A 108 7.46 -2.35 4.32
N TYR A 109 8.63 -2.90 3.97
CA TYR A 109 8.82 -4.35 3.81
C TYR A 109 8.58 -5.15 5.09
N ARG A 110 8.92 -4.58 6.25
CA ARG A 110 8.68 -5.17 7.57
C ARG A 110 7.20 -5.17 8.01
N SER A 111 6.35 -4.40 7.35
CA SER A 111 4.98 -4.16 7.80
C SER A 111 4.10 -5.43 7.80
N GLY A 112 3.11 -5.47 8.69
CA GLY A 112 2.27 -6.64 8.93
C GLY A 112 1.52 -7.10 7.69
N ALA A 113 1.07 -6.17 6.85
CA ALA A 113 0.43 -6.48 5.57
C ALA A 113 1.34 -7.30 4.64
N LEU A 114 2.61 -6.88 4.48
CA LEU A 114 3.57 -7.58 3.62
C LEU A 114 3.99 -8.92 4.21
N LEU A 115 4.19 -8.98 5.54
CA LEU A 115 4.43 -10.25 6.22
C LEU A 115 3.29 -11.24 6.03
N ASN A 116 2.04 -10.77 6.03
CA ASN A 116 0.87 -11.59 5.74
C ASN A 116 0.85 -12.05 4.26
N GLU A 117 1.20 -11.15 3.33
CA GLU A 117 1.36 -11.49 1.90
C GLU A 117 2.41 -12.58 1.67
N TYR A 118 3.54 -12.55 2.37
CA TYR A 118 4.61 -13.55 2.28
C TYR A 118 4.21 -14.93 2.82
N THR A 119 3.23 -15.00 3.72
CA THR A 119 2.75 -16.29 4.27
C THR A 119 1.68 -16.97 3.41
N LEU A 120 1.27 -16.36 2.28
CA LEU A 120 0.22 -16.93 1.45
C LEU A 120 0.72 -18.17 0.67
N GLY A 121 0.00 -19.30 0.80
CA GLY A 121 0.20 -20.47 -0.05
C GLY A 121 0.74 -21.73 0.63
N GLY A 122 0.63 -21.84 1.96
CA GLY A 122 1.03 -23.04 2.71
C GLY A 122 2.49 -23.03 3.18
N LEU A 123 3.15 -21.87 3.06
CA LEU A 123 4.46 -21.63 3.66
C LEU A 123 4.34 -21.59 5.20
N GLN A 124 5.36 -22.10 5.89
CA GLN A 124 5.42 -22.04 7.34
C GLN A 124 5.60 -20.58 7.78
N LYS A 125 5.28 -20.27 9.04
CA LYS A 125 5.34 -18.89 9.55
C LYS A 125 6.75 -18.30 9.44
N GLU A 126 7.77 -19.15 9.47
CA GLU A 126 9.19 -18.80 9.38
C GLU A 126 9.60 -18.36 7.96
N ASP A 127 8.95 -18.87 6.90
CA ASP A 127 9.36 -18.66 5.50
C ASP A 127 9.20 -17.20 5.02
N LYS A 128 8.43 -16.39 5.75
CA LYS A 128 8.32 -14.94 5.49
C LYS A 128 9.62 -14.18 5.80
N ILE A 129 10.47 -14.71 6.67
CA ILE A 129 11.70 -14.04 7.11
C ILE A 129 12.74 -14.00 5.99
N PRO A 130 13.07 -15.10 5.31
CA PRO A 130 13.93 -15.03 4.11
C PRO A 130 13.44 -14.03 3.06
N LEU A 131 12.15 -14.02 2.74
CA LEU A 131 11.56 -13.08 1.77
C LEU A 131 11.70 -11.62 2.21
N LEU A 132 11.41 -11.32 3.49
CA LEU A 132 11.65 -10.01 4.07
C LEU A 132 13.13 -9.61 3.93
N LEU A 133 14.04 -10.49 4.37
CA LEU A 133 15.48 -10.23 4.42
C LEU A 133 16.05 -9.95 3.04
N GLU A 134 15.61 -10.67 2.02
CA GLU A 134 16.05 -10.44 0.65
C GLU A 134 15.72 -9.02 0.17
N LYS A 135 14.53 -8.51 0.49
CA LYS A 135 14.15 -7.14 0.09
C LYS A 135 14.91 -6.07 0.88
N ILE A 136 15.18 -6.30 2.18
CA ILE A 136 15.80 -5.28 3.04
C ILE A 136 17.33 -5.30 3.08
N PHE A 137 17.97 -6.44 2.78
CA PHE A 137 19.44 -6.55 2.76
C PHE A 137 20.06 -6.27 1.37
N ASP A 138 19.26 -6.29 0.31
CA ASP A 138 19.71 -5.80 -1.01
C ASP A 138 19.78 -4.26 -1.01
N SER A 139 20.89 -3.73 -0.48
CA SER A 139 21.15 -2.29 -0.37
C SER A 139 21.11 -1.60 -1.73
N LYS A 140 21.58 -2.27 -2.79
CA LYS A 140 21.56 -1.72 -4.16
C LYS A 140 20.12 -1.55 -4.63
N TYR A 141 19.29 -2.58 -4.48
CA TYR A 141 17.88 -2.51 -4.81
C TYR A 141 17.15 -1.39 -4.05
N LEU A 142 17.35 -1.29 -2.74
CA LEU A 142 16.70 -0.23 -1.95
C LEU A 142 17.14 1.17 -2.38
N ILE A 143 18.41 1.37 -2.74
CA ILE A 143 18.93 2.64 -3.26
C ILE A 143 18.28 2.97 -4.61
N GLU A 144 18.21 1.99 -5.53
CA GLU A 144 17.61 2.19 -6.85
C GLU A 144 16.10 2.45 -6.77
N LEU A 145 15.39 1.78 -5.86
CA LEU A 145 13.96 1.99 -5.65
C LEU A 145 13.70 3.35 -4.99
N SER A 146 14.51 3.73 -4.00
CA SER A 146 14.47 5.07 -3.40
C SER A 146 14.68 6.14 -4.47
N ASN A 147 15.71 5.99 -5.30
CA ASN A 147 15.99 6.91 -6.41
C ASN A 147 14.83 6.99 -7.41
N THR A 148 14.17 5.86 -7.68
CA THR A 148 12.98 5.84 -8.54
C THR A 148 11.87 6.70 -7.97
N ILE A 149 11.56 6.57 -6.67
CA ILE A 149 10.53 7.37 -5.99
C ILE A 149 10.92 8.85 -6.02
N ILE A 150 12.13 9.17 -5.56
CA ILE A 150 12.63 10.54 -5.41
C ILE A 150 12.67 11.30 -6.74
N LYS A 151 13.12 10.65 -7.83
CA LYS A 151 13.36 11.31 -9.11
C LYS A 151 12.12 11.40 -10.01
N HIS A 152 11.16 10.48 -9.85
CA HIS A 152 10.09 10.31 -10.84
C HIS A 152 8.68 10.48 -10.27
N TYR A 153 8.54 10.66 -8.95
CA TYR A 153 7.28 11.01 -8.32
C TYR A 153 7.36 12.44 -7.77
N ASP A 154 6.26 13.17 -7.92
CA ASP A 154 6.07 14.47 -7.32
C ASP A 154 5.88 14.32 -5.81
N PHE A 155 6.50 15.21 -5.04
CA PHE A 155 6.45 15.23 -3.59
C PHE A 155 5.38 16.20 -3.08
N SER A 156 4.69 15.85 -2.00
CA SER A 156 3.84 16.79 -1.26
C SER A 156 3.56 16.29 0.16
N ILE A 157 3.14 17.19 1.06
CA ILE A 157 2.53 16.82 2.35
C ILE A 157 1.01 16.98 2.26
N ILE A 158 0.27 16.10 2.92
CA ILE A 158 -1.16 16.29 3.21
C ILE A 158 -1.37 16.42 4.71
N LYS A 159 -2.30 17.31 5.10
CA LYS A 159 -2.60 17.66 6.49
C LYS A 159 -4.09 17.48 6.77
N SER A 160 -4.43 16.84 7.89
CA SER A 160 -5.76 16.87 8.48
C SER A 160 -5.75 17.82 9.67
N GLU A 161 -6.65 18.81 9.73
CA GLU A 161 -6.73 19.69 10.91
C GLU A 161 -7.33 18.99 12.14
N GLU A 162 -7.99 17.85 11.94
CA GLU A 162 -8.70 17.11 12.99
C GLU A 162 -8.01 15.80 13.37
N ASP A 163 -6.72 15.63 13.12
CA ASP A 163 -6.00 14.38 13.42
C ASP A 163 -6.71 13.13 12.84
N GLY A 164 -7.29 13.28 11.66
CA GLY A 164 -8.25 12.34 11.09
C GLY A 164 -7.62 11.16 10.35
N PHE A 165 -6.31 11.17 10.07
CA PHE A 165 -5.69 10.09 9.29
C PHE A 165 -5.61 8.78 10.08
N LEU A 166 -5.86 7.68 9.37
CA LEU A 166 -5.67 6.33 9.86
C LEU A 166 -4.26 5.83 9.57
N LEU A 167 -3.83 4.75 10.23
CA LEU A 167 -2.62 4.00 9.92
C LEU A 167 -2.96 2.53 9.64
N SER A 168 -2.51 2.05 8.50
CA SER A 168 -2.63 0.65 8.09
C SER A 168 -1.56 -0.22 8.76
N ASP A 169 -1.80 -1.53 8.86
CA ASP A 169 -0.73 -2.50 9.17
C ASP A 169 0.24 -2.68 7.99
N GLN A 170 0.02 -1.98 6.87
CA GLN A 170 1.01 -1.63 5.86
C GLN A 170 1.55 -0.22 6.11
N TYR A 171 2.81 -0.10 6.56
CA TYR A 171 3.38 1.20 6.97
C TYR A 171 3.27 2.26 5.86
N VAL A 172 3.84 1.99 4.68
CA VAL A 172 3.64 2.84 3.49
C VAL A 172 2.47 2.29 2.70
N SER A 173 1.37 3.03 2.66
CA SER A 173 0.19 2.65 1.88
C SER A 173 0.36 3.08 0.43
N THR A 174 -0.11 2.28 -0.52
CA THR A 174 -0.10 2.64 -1.95
C THR A 174 -1.47 2.41 -2.58
N CYS A 175 -1.83 3.23 -3.55
CA CYS A 175 -3.01 3.00 -4.39
C CYS A 175 -2.76 3.40 -5.83
N ALA A 176 -3.45 2.72 -6.74
CA ALA A 176 -3.42 3.00 -8.16
C ALA A 176 -4.39 4.15 -8.50
N LEU A 177 -3.90 5.10 -9.29
CA LEU A 177 -4.68 6.21 -9.86
C LEU A 177 -5.26 5.86 -11.24
N SER A 178 -4.89 4.70 -11.79
CA SER A 178 -5.42 4.14 -13.02
C SER A 178 -5.16 2.64 -13.12
N ILE A 179 -6.03 1.92 -13.84
CA ILE A 179 -5.81 0.53 -14.24
C ILE A 179 -4.83 0.48 -15.42
N LYS A 180 -3.71 -0.21 -15.24
CA LYS A 180 -2.66 -0.44 -16.23
C LYS A 180 -2.82 -1.78 -16.93
N GLY A 181 -3.35 -2.77 -16.22
CA GLY A 181 -3.53 -4.14 -16.70
C GLY A 181 -3.72 -5.12 -15.55
N GLN A 182 -3.87 -6.40 -15.89
CA GLN A 182 -3.80 -7.49 -14.92
C GLN A 182 -2.54 -8.30 -15.17
N TYR A 183 -1.64 -8.31 -14.18
CA TYR A 183 -0.36 -9.02 -14.27
C TYR A 183 -0.37 -10.23 -13.34
N ALA A 184 0.50 -11.19 -13.62
CA ALA A 184 0.61 -12.39 -12.80
C ALA A 184 1.37 -12.13 -11.49
N ASN A 185 2.34 -11.20 -11.51
CA ASN A 185 3.30 -10.95 -10.44
C ASN A 185 3.39 -9.46 -10.04
N LEU A 186 2.47 -8.62 -10.50
CA LEU A 186 2.39 -7.19 -10.18
C LEU A 186 0.93 -6.78 -9.98
N SER A 187 0.71 -5.93 -8.99
CA SER A 187 -0.53 -5.17 -8.81
C SER A 187 -0.38 -3.76 -9.36
N ASN A 188 -1.50 -3.08 -9.62
CA ASN A 188 -1.51 -1.75 -10.23
C ASN A 188 -0.93 -0.63 -9.35
N ARG A 189 -0.61 -0.96 -8.08
CA ARG A 189 -0.10 -0.06 -7.03
C ARG A 189 1.34 -0.31 -6.60
N HIS A 190 2.11 -1.09 -7.37
CA HIS A 190 3.54 -1.30 -7.10
C HIS A 190 4.34 -0.02 -7.24
N LEU A 191 5.36 0.13 -6.40
CA LEU A 191 6.31 1.24 -6.47
C LEU A 191 7.09 1.18 -7.80
N GLY A 192 7.32 2.33 -8.41
CA GLY A 192 7.96 2.46 -9.72
C GLY A 192 7.00 2.41 -10.93
N LEU A 193 5.71 2.13 -10.72
CA LEU A 193 4.68 2.26 -11.76
C LEU A 193 4.15 3.70 -11.86
N LYS A 194 3.81 4.16 -13.07
CA LYS A 194 3.08 5.43 -13.29
C LYS A 194 1.70 5.41 -12.62
N ASP A 195 0.98 6.52 -12.49
CA ASP A 195 -0.39 6.51 -11.94
C ASP A 195 -0.49 5.77 -10.60
N VAL A 196 0.39 6.11 -9.65
CA VAL A 196 0.42 5.55 -8.29
C VAL A 196 0.54 6.71 -7.30
N LEU A 197 -0.21 6.62 -6.21
CA LEU A 197 -0.09 7.47 -5.02
C LEU A 197 0.51 6.64 -3.89
N ILE A 198 1.58 7.15 -3.30
CA ILE A 198 2.32 6.59 -2.19
C ILE A 198 2.06 7.47 -0.97
N LEU A 199 1.67 6.86 0.15
CA LEU A 199 1.27 7.53 1.39
C LEU A 199 2.17 7.04 2.52
N ILE A 200 3.07 7.90 2.99
CA ILE A 200 4.00 7.61 4.09
C ILE A 200 3.48 8.33 5.35
N PRO A 201 3.08 7.59 6.40
CA PRO A 201 2.58 8.17 7.63
C PRO A 201 3.67 8.87 8.42
N LEU A 202 3.38 10.09 8.89
CA LEU A 202 4.16 10.75 9.93
C LEU A 202 3.40 10.78 11.27
N SER A 203 2.12 11.15 11.23
CA SER A 203 1.23 11.19 12.40
C SER A 203 -0.24 11.07 11.96
N SER A 204 -1.18 11.06 12.91
CA SER A 204 -2.62 11.20 12.61
C SER A 204 -2.97 12.53 11.91
N LYS A 205 -2.06 13.49 11.89
CA LYS A 205 -2.21 14.82 11.29
C LYS A 205 -1.55 14.94 9.93
N TYR A 206 -0.42 14.27 9.69
CA TYR A 206 0.41 14.46 8.50
C TYR A 206 0.78 13.16 7.80
N TYR A 207 0.74 13.21 6.47
CA TYR A 207 1.28 12.20 5.58
C TYR A 207 2.19 12.86 4.55
N ILE A 208 3.35 12.25 4.30
CA ILE A 208 4.12 12.52 3.08
C ILE A 208 3.45 11.76 1.95
N THR A 209 3.36 12.40 0.79
CA THR A 209 2.81 11.82 -0.42
C THR A 209 3.81 11.92 -1.55
N TYR A 210 3.98 10.82 -2.27
CA TYR A 210 4.65 10.78 -3.56
C TYR A 210 3.65 10.30 -4.60
N PHE A 211 3.53 10.99 -5.73
CA PHE A 211 2.57 10.61 -6.76
C PHE A 211 3.09 10.83 -8.17
N ASN A 212 2.52 10.09 -9.11
CA ASN A 212 2.72 10.30 -10.53
C ASN A 212 1.38 10.08 -11.24
N GLY A 213 1.11 10.86 -12.29
CA GLY A 213 -0.06 10.67 -13.14
C GLY A 213 -1.32 11.33 -12.57
N LYS A 214 -2.47 10.65 -12.64
CA LYS A 214 -3.81 11.21 -12.34
C LYS A 214 -4.08 11.44 -10.84
N LYS A 215 -3.31 12.32 -10.20
CA LYS A 215 -3.46 12.66 -8.77
C LYS A 215 -4.84 13.24 -8.43
N PRO A 216 -5.31 13.09 -7.17
CA PRO A 216 -6.48 13.82 -6.69
C PRO A 216 -6.26 15.33 -6.83
N HIS A 217 -7.30 16.05 -7.25
CA HIS A 217 -7.19 17.49 -7.59
C HIS A 217 -6.72 18.37 -6.41
N TYR A 218 -6.96 17.92 -5.18
CA TYR A 218 -6.62 18.64 -3.95
C TYR A 218 -5.18 18.39 -3.45
N ILE A 219 -4.40 17.53 -4.10
CA ILE A 219 -2.99 17.29 -3.74
C ILE A 219 -2.09 18.03 -4.73
N ASN A 220 -1.61 19.22 -4.39
CA ASN A 220 -0.69 19.99 -5.23
C ASN A 220 0.77 19.63 -4.94
N SER A 221 1.59 19.53 -5.98
CA SER A 221 3.02 19.21 -5.85
C SER A 221 3.77 20.31 -5.09
N ASN A 222 4.75 19.89 -4.28
CA ASN A 222 5.60 20.75 -3.46
C ASN A 222 4.80 21.71 -2.55
N ALA A 223 3.71 21.23 -1.95
CA ALA A 223 2.90 21.99 -1.01
C ALA A 223 2.54 21.19 0.26
N VAL A 224 2.03 21.89 1.27
CA VAL A 224 1.28 21.28 2.37
C VAL A 224 -0.21 21.46 2.05
N ASN A 225 -0.87 20.39 1.64
CA ASN A 225 -2.29 20.44 1.27
C ASN A 225 -3.15 20.15 2.50
N ILE A 226 -3.88 21.16 2.94
CA ILE A 226 -4.85 21.04 4.04
C ILE A 226 -6.11 20.40 3.48
N LEU A 227 -6.47 19.24 4.02
CA LEU A 227 -7.59 18.45 3.53
C LEU A 227 -8.85 18.71 4.35
N SER A 228 -9.99 18.79 3.65
CA SER A 228 -11.31 18.72 4.27
C SER A 228 -11.62 17.32 4.82
N GLY A 229 -12.64 17.20 5.67
CA GLY A 229 -13.05 15.90 6.22
C GLY A 229 -13.39 14.85 5.15
N ASP A 230 -14.01 15.26 4.03
CA ASP A 230 -14.31 14.36 2.91
C ASP A 230 -13.05 13.89 2.18
N GLN A 231 -12.09 14.80 1.96
CA GLN A 231 -10.81 14.43 1.34
C GLN A 231 -9.98 13.51 2.25
N VAL A 232 -10.03 13.72 3.57
CA VAL A 232 -9.43 12.79 4.54
C VAL A 232 -10.11 11.43 4.49
N ARG A 233 -11.44 11.38 4.35
CA ARG A 233 -12.22 10.13 4.19
C ARG A 233 -11.81 9.36 2.93
N GLU A 234 -11.62 10.04 1.80
CA GLU A 234 -11.13 9.43 0.55
C GLU A 234 -9.74 8.81 0.73
N ILE A 235 -8.82 9.53 1.36
CA ILE A 235 -7.47 9.03 1.67
C ILE A 235 -7.54 7.83 2.63
N ASN A 236 -8.32 7.94 3.71
CA ASN A 236 -8.49 6.87 4.69
C ASN A 236 -9.13 5.62 4.09
N THR A 237 -10.00 5.76 3.09
CA THR A 237 -10.58 4.64 2.33
C THR A 237 -9.51 3.86 1.57
N SER A 238 -8.52 4.56 1.01
CA SER A 238 -7.34 3.92 0.41
C SER A 238 -6.43 3.28 1.46
N ILE A 239 -6.21 3.94 2.61
CA ILE A 239 -5.36 3.43 3.69
C ILE A 239 -5.94 2.14 4.29
N ILE A 240 -7.21 2.12 4.68
CA ILE A 240 -7.82 0.92 5.29
C ILE A 240 -7.81 -0.27 4.32
N ASN A 241 -7.90 -0.02 3.01
CA ASN A 241 -7.82 -1.07 2.01
C ASN A 241 -6.41 -1.60 1.74
N ASN A 242 -5.36 -0.92 2.19
CA ASN A 242 -4.01 -1.47 2.23
C ASN A 242 -3.82 -2.46 3.40
N SER A 243 -4.72 -2.46 4.38
CA SER A 243 -4.61 -3.35 5.53
C SER A 243 -5.06 -4.79 5.29
N TYR A 244 -4.52 -5.73 6.08
CA TYR A 244 -4.95 -7.13 6.12
C TYR A 244 -5.54 -7.57 7.47
N ILE A 245 -4.88 -7.21 8.57
CA ILE A 245 -5.21 -7.67 9.92
C ILE A 245 -5.83 -6.51 10.70
N LYS A 246 -5.14 -5.37 10.70
CA LYS A 246 -5.44 -4.24 11.57
C LYS A 246 -5.34 -2.89 10.86
N CYS A 247 -6.09 -1.94 11.38
CA CYS A 247 -5.94 -0.52 11.08
C CYS A 247 -6.16 0.26 12.39
N ILE A 248 -5.47 1.38 12.56
CA ILE A 248 -5.64 2.25 13.73
C ILE A 248 -5.97 3.68 13.35
N GLY A 249 -6.53 4.42 14.30
CA GLY A 249 -6.71 5.87 14.23
C GLY A 249 -6.59 6.50 15.61
N ALA A 250 -6.28 7.80 15.64
CA ALA A 250 -6.28 8.59 16.87
C ALA A 250 -7.70 8.77 17.44
N LYS A 251 -8.70 8.82 16.53
CA LYS A 251 -10.13 8.97 16.81
C LYS A 251 -10.90 7.74 16.34
N ARG A 252 -11.93 7.36 17.09
CA ARG A 252 -12.77 6.20 16.74
C ARG A 252 -13.59 6.50 15.48
N GLU A 253 -14.10 7.72 15.42
CA GLU A 253 -14.97 8.24 14.38
C GLU A 253 -14.29 8.14 13.01
N SER A 254 -12.98 8.42 12.93
CA SER A 254 -12.20 8.29 11.68
C SER A 254 -12.25 6.88 11.09
N ILE A 255 -12.28 5.84 11.93
CA ILE A 255 -12.39 4.45 11.49
C ILE A 255 -13.83 4.13 11.10
N GLU A 256 -14.80 4.52 11.93
CA GLU A 256 -16.23 4.28 11.68
C GLU A 256 -16.69 4.84 10.33
N LEU A 257 -16.14 5.99 9.91
CA LEU A 257 -16.47 6.64 8.64
C LEU A 257 -16.04 5.87 7.39
N VAL A 258 -15.07 4.96 7.48
CA VAL A 258 -14.50 4.26 6.31
C VAL A 258 -14.52 2.74 6.42
N LYS A 259 -14.87 2.17 7.58
CA LYS A 259 -14.84 0.72 7.81
C LYS A 259 -15.69 -0.05 6.78
N GLU A 260 -16.85 0.47 6.39
CA GLU A 260 -17.73 -0.19 5.40
C GLU A 260 -17.14 -0.19 3.98
N ALA A 261 -16.17 0.68 3.69
CA ALA A 261 -15.45 0.69 2.42
C ALA A 261 -14.31 -0.34 2.38
N PHE A 262 -13.97 -0.98 3.51
CA PHE A 262 -12.99 -2.05 3.55
C PHE A 262 -13.50 -3.28 2.79
N LYS A 263 -12.71 -3.76 1.83
CA LYS A 263 -12.97 -5.02 1.13
C LYS A 263 -11.94 -6.04 1.55
N PHE A 264 -12.36 -7.09 2.24
CA PHE A 264 -11.47 -8.20 2.53
C PHE A 264 -11.19 -8.99 1.25
N GLU A 265 -9.97 -8.86 0.73
CA GLU A 265 -9.46 -9.65 -0.38
C GLU A 265 -8.10 -10.19 0.04
N SER A 266 -7.96 -11.51 0.15
CA SER A 266 -6.66 -12.14 0.37
C SER A 266 -5.71 -11.79 -0.79
N PRO A 267 -4.38 -11.78 -0.55
CA PRO A 267 -3.43 -11.74 -1.65
C PRO A 267 -3.77 -12.82 -2.68
N SER A 268 -3.64 -12.51 -3.96
CA SER A 268 -4.05 -13.43 -5.02
C SER A 268 -2.85 -14.20 -5.58
N LYS A 269 -3.06 -15.46 -5.93
CA LYS A 269 -2.05 -16.28 -6.61
C LYS A 269 -2.47 -16.48 -8.07
N ALA A 270 -1.66 -16.01 -9.00
CA ALA A 270 -1.84 -16.29 -10.42
C ALA A 270 -1.13 -17.60 -10.77
N ILE A 271 -1.83 -18.52 -11.43
CA ILE A 271 -1.25 -19.77 -11.94
C ILE A 271 -1.26 -19.69 -13.46
N MET A 272 -0.09 -19.81 -14.06
CA MET A 272 0.12 -19.82 -15.51
C MET A 272 0.50 -21.23 -15.93
N VAL A 273 -0.33 -21.82 -16.80
CA VAL A 273 -0.10 -23.14 -17.39
C VAL A 273 0.25 -22.95 -18.85
N TYR A 274 1.47 -23.35 -19.22
CA TYR A 274 1.95 -23.28 -20.60
C TYR A 274 1.54 -24.55 -21.36
N GLU A 275 1.48 -24.48 -22.69
CA GLU A 275 1.17 -25.64 -23.54
C GLU A 275 2.15 -26.81 -23.33
N SER A 276 3.37 -26.53 -22.89
CA SER A 276 4.37 -27.54 -22.51
C SER A 276 4.03 -28.30 -21.21
N GLY A 277 2.92 -27.96 -20.54
CA GLY A 277 2.56 -28.48 -19.22
C GLY A 277 3.31 -27.82 -18.06
N ARG A 278 4.28 -26.93 -18.34
CA ARG A 278 4.98 -26.15 -17.31
C ARG A 278 3.96 -25.28 -16.57
N GLN A 279 4.03 -25.30 -15.25
CA GLN A 279 3.24 -24.43 -14.38
C GLN A 279 4.15 -23.44 -13.68
N ILE A 280 3.77 -22.17 -13.68
CA ILE A 280 4.41 -21.11 -12.92
C ILE A 280 3.33 -20.48 -12.05
N ALA A 281 3.66 -20.17 -10.80
CA ALA A 281 2.78 -19.44 -9.92
C ALA A 281 3.42 -18.13 -9.51
N ALA A 282 2.61 -17.09 -9.32
CA ALA A 282 3.07 -15.78 -8.89
C ALA A 282 2.11 -15.19 -7.85
N LEU A 283 2.66 -14.55 -6.81
CA LEU A 283 1.90 -13.84 -5.79
C LEU A 283 1.67 -12.37 -6.17
N ASN A 284 0.44 -11.93 -6.00
CA ASN A 284 0.00 -10.57 -6.25
C ASN A 284 -0.55 -9.95 -4.96
N LYS A 285 -0.07 -8.75 -4.66
CA LYS A 285 -0.64 -7.89 -3.63
C LYS A 285 -2.12 -7.60 -3.92
N LYS A 286 -2.91 -7.36 -2.88
CA LYS A 286 -4.31 -6.89 -3.05
C LYS A 286 -4.39 -5.65 -3.95
N GLU A 287 -5.38 -5.56 -4.81
CA GLU A 287 -5.56 -4.35 -5.61
C GLU A 287 -6.21 -3.25 -4.77
N VAL A 288 -5.65 -2.03 -4.86
CA VAL A 288 -6.22 -0.84 -4.20
C VAL A 288 -6.20 0.28 -5.22
N PHE A 289 -7.39 0.75 -5.59
CA PHE A 289 -7.58 1.88 -6.50
C PHE A 289 -8.11 3.07 -5.72
N PHE A 290 -7.67 4.27 -6.09
CA PHE A 290 -8.13 5.50 -5.45
C PHE A 290 -9.56 5.89 -5.90
N TYR A 291 -9.84 5.78 -7.21
CA TYR A 291 -11.11 6.23 -7.77
C TYR A 291 -12.15 5.11 -7.84
N ASP A 292 -13.39 5.39 -7.41
CA ASP A 292 -14.51 4.45 -7.49
C ASP A 292 -14.76 3.94 -8.91
N THR A 293 -14.58 4.80 -9.91
CA THR A 293 -14.71 4.40 -11.32
C THR A 293 -13.73 3.31 -11.73
N ASP A 294 -12.54 3.26 -11.12
CA ASP A 294 -11.54 2.23 -11.35
C ASP A 294 -11.82 0.97 -10.53
N ILE A 295 -12.31 1.13 -9.29
CA ILE A 295 -12.79 0.01 -8.47
C ILE A 295 -13.92 -0.74 -9.20
N GLU A 296 -14.91 0.00 -9.71
CA GLU A 296 -16.01 -0.56 -10.49
C GLU A 296 -15.53 -1.23 -11.78
N GLN A 297 -14.62 -0.58 -12.51
CA GLN A 297 -14.08 -1.11 -13.76
C GLN A 297 -13.26 -2.38 -13.51
N TRP A 298 -12.45 -2.42 -12.45
CA TRP A 298 -11.67 -3.59 -12.06
C TRP A 298 -12.57 -4.76 -11.69
N SER A 299 -13.62 -4.51 -10.90
CA SER A 299 -14.63 -5.52 -10.58
C SER A 299 -15.34 -6.03 -11.83
N TYR A 300 -15.69 -5.14 -12.76
CA TYR A 300 -16.31 -5.51 -14.04
C TYR A 300 -15.37 -6.37 -14.90
N PHE A 301 -14.07 -6.08 -14.89
CA PHE A 301 -13.04 -6.85 -15.57
C PHE A 301 -12.86 -8.25 -14.96
N ARG A 302 -12.61 -8.32 -13.65
CA ARG A 302 -12.31 -9.55 -12.90
C ARG A 302 -13.46 -10.54 -12.89
N ASN A 303 -14.71 -10.06 -12.86
CA ASN A 303 -15.90 -10.90 -12.93
C ASN A 303 -16.29 -11.31 -14.36
N LEU A 304 -15.41 -11.05 -15.34
CA LEU A 304 -15.61 -11.36 -16.76
C LEU A 304 -16.92 -10.79 -17.32
N HIS A 305 -17.45 -9.70 -16.75
CA HIS A 305 -18.75 -9.17 -17.16
C HIS A 305 -18.77 -8.64 -18.59
N HIS A 306 -17.60 -8.32 -19.15
CA HIS A 306 -17.44 -7.94 -20.56
C HIS A 306 -17.78 -9.07 -21.53
N THR A 307 -17.63 -10.34 -21.14
CA THR A 307 -17.96 -11.48 -22.02
C THR A 307 -19.47 -11.69 -22.17
N LYS A 308 -20.28 -11.25 -21.19
CA LYS A 308 -21.76 -11.35 -21.23
C LYS A 308 -22.38 -10.58 -22.41
N ASN A 309 -21.70 -9.57 -22.93
CA ASN A 309 -22.17 -8.73 -24.04
C ASN A 309 -21.32 -8.89 -25.32
N PHE A 310 -20.57 -10.00 -25.47
CA PHE A 310 -19.61 -10.23 -26.56
C PHE A 310 -20.18 -10.08 -27.99
N HIS A 311 -21.51 -10.16 -28.15
CA HIS A 311 -22.19 -9.97 -29.43
C HIS A 311 -23.40 -9.00 -29.37
N THR A 312 -23.53 -8.24 -28.29
CA THR A 312 -24.66 -7.32 -28.11
C THR A 312 -24.46 -6.06 -28.93
N LYS A 313 -25.41 -5.69 -29.81
CA LYS A 313 -25.32 -4.45 -30.61
C LYS A 313 -25.71 -3.25 -29.75
N ARG A 314 -25.26 -2.06 -30.15
CA ARG A 314 -25.43 -0.80 -29.39
C ARG A 314 -26.89 -0.52 -28.96
N ASN A 315 -27.87 -0.85 -29.80
CA ASN A 315 -29.28 -0.58 -29.55
C ASN A 315 -30.05 -1.74 -28.90
N ASP A 316 -29.44 -2.91 -28.78
CA ASP A 316 -30.05 -4.08 -28.15
C ASP A 316 -30.15 -3.87 -26.64
N ILE A 317 -31.00 -4.67 -25.99
CA ILE A 317 -31.06 -4.70 -24.52
C ILE A 317 -29.75 -5.27 -23.97
N CYS A 318 -29.22 -4.65 -22.92
CA CYS A 318 -28.00 -5.10 -22.28
C CYS A 318 -28.22 -6.42 -21.53
N ASN A 319 -27.33 -7.40 -21.72
CA ASN A 319 -27.43 -8.72 -21.12
C ASN A 319 -27.03 -8.75 -19.62
N CYS A 320 -26.78 -7.59 -19.01
CA CYS A 320 -26.48 -7.49 -17.58
C CYS A 320 -27.72 -7.55 -16.67
N GLY A 321 -28.93 -7.64 -17.25
CA GLY A 321 -30.19 -7.68 -16.50
C GLY A 321 -30.75 -6.31 -16.10
N SER A 322 -30.13 -5.20 -16.54
CA SER A 322 -30.59 -3.85 -16.18
C SER A 322 -31.84 -3.36 -16.94
N GLY A 323 -32.26 -4.07 -17.99
CA GLY A 323 -33.32 -3.63 -18.91
C GLY A 323 -32.98 -2.41 -19.77
N LYS A 324 -31.78 -1.83 -19.63
CA LYS A 324 -31.32 -0.66 -20.41
C LYS A 324 -30.73 -1.12 -21.75
N LYS A 325 -30.78 -0.25 -22.77
CA LYS A 325 -30.02 -0.45 -24.03
C LYS A 325 -28.52 -0.53 -23.74
N TYR A 326 -27.81 -1.42 -24.43
CA TYR A 326 -26.38 -1.68 -24.21
C TYR A 326 -25.52 -0.40 -24.23
N LYS A 327 -25.76 0.50 -25.20
CA LYS A 327 -25.07 1.80 -25.29
C LYS A 327 -25.26 2.74 -24.10
N ARG A 328 -26.32 2.57 -23.30
CA ARG A 328 -26.62 3.35 -22.09
C ARG A 328 -26.35 2.54 -20.81
N CYS A 329 -25.64 1.43 -20.94
CA CYS A 329 -25.36 0.51 -19.84
C CYS A 329 -23.90 0.08 -19.87
N CYS A 330 -23.60 -1.16 -20.26
CA CYS A 330 -22.26 -1.74 -20.12
C CYS A 330 -21.28 -1.36 -21.24
N LEU A 331 -21.72 -0.75 -22.35
CA LEU A 331 -20.86 -0.52 -23.52
C LEU A 331 -19.53 0.16 -23.16
N THR A 332 -19.58 1.28 -22.44
CA THR A 332 -18.38 2.03 -22.03
C THR A 332 -17.44 1.20 -21.16
N LYS A 333 -17.99 0.40 -20.23
CA LYS A 333 -17.18 -0.49 -19.37
C LYS A 333 -16.54 -1.62 -20.20
N THR A 334 -17.25 -2.16 -21.18
CA THR A 334 -16.74 -3.17 -22.12
C THR A 334 -15.63 -2.61 -23.01
N GLU A 335 -15.85 -1.45 -23.64
CA GLU A 335 -14.84 -0.78 -24.48
C GLU A 335 -13.58 -0.45 -23.69
N ARG A 336 -13.73 0.02 -22.44
CA ARG A 336 -12.61 0.27 -21.53
C ARG A 336 -11.83 -1.01 -21.21
N ASN A 337 -12.50 -2.14 -20.98
CA ASN A 337 -11.84 -3.44 -20.78
C ASN A 337 -11.04 -3.87 -22.01
N TYR A 338 -11.62 -3.79 -23.21
CA TYR A 338 -10.89 -4.11 -24.43
C TYR A 338 -9.68 -3.20 -24.62
N SER A 339 -9.79 -1.91 -24.29
CA SER A 339 -8.63 -1.02 -24.33
C SER A 339 -7.54 -1.44 -23.34
N ILE A 340 -7.88 -1.88 -22.12
CA ILE A 340 -6.90 -2.36 -21.13
C ILE A 340 -6.20 -3.60 -21.67
N VAL A 341 -6.96 -4.60 -22.11
CA VAL A 341 -6.42 -5.86 -22.65
C VAL A 341 -5.55 -5.62 -23.88
N ASN A 342 -6.05 -4.86 -24.87
CA ASN A 342 -5.29 -4.55 -26.07
C ASN A 342 -3.99 -3.81 -25.77
N ASN A 343 -3.96 -2.94 -24.75
CA ASN A 343 -2.74 -2.27 -24.34
C ASN A 343 -1.72 -3.23 -23.73
N MET A 344 -2.16 -4.24 -22.97
CA MET A 344 -1.27 -5.24 -22.39
C MET A 344 -0.48 -6.04 -23.44
N TYR A 345 -1.08 -6.29 -24.61
CA TYR A 345 -0.45 -7.00 -25.72
C TYR A 345 0.40 -6.12 -26.64
N LYS A 346 0.47 -4.80 -26.40
CA LYS A 346 1.33 -3.92 -27.19
C LYS A 346 2.79 -4.15 -26.86
N GLU A 347 3.63 -4.10 -27.89
CA GLU A 347 5.09 -4.15 -27.73
C GLU A 347 5.58 -3.05 -26.77
N GLY A 348 6.49 -3.43 -25.87
CA GLY A 348 7.05 -2.54 -24.85
C GLY A 348 6.08 -2.14 -23.73
N HIS A 349 4.92 -2.79 -23.58
CA HIS A 349 3.96 -2.46 -22.50
C HIS A 349 4.59 -2.43 -21.11
N HIS A 350 5.44 -3.40 -20.79
CA HIS A 350 6.17 -3.48 -19.52
C HIS A 350 7.10 -2.28 -19.23
N ILE A 351 7.50 -1.53 -20.26
CA ILE A 351 8.25 -0.26 -20.14
C ILE A 351 7.27 0.90 -19.96
N LYS A 352 6.19 0.91 -20.74
CA LYS A 352 5.16 1.98 -20.78
C LYS A 352 4.35 2.13 -19.49
N ILE A 353 4.36 1.12 -18.62
CA ILE A 353 3.67 1.16 -17.32
C ILE A 353 4.57 1.65 -16.18
N ARG A 354 5.88 1.74 -16.41
CA ARG A 354 6.82 2.31 -15.44
C ARG A 354 6.61 3.82 -15.36
N VAL A 355 6.95 4.40 -14.22
CA VAL A 355 6.93 5.84 -13.99
C VAL A 355 7.90 6.57 -14.92
N HIS A 356 9.02 5.93 -15.27
CA HIS A 356 10.03 6.40 -16.21
C HIS A 356 10.75 5.22 -16.85
N SER A 357 11.37 5.40 -18.03
CA SER A 357 12.07 4.32 -18.74
C SER A 357 13.26 3.74 -17.96
N THR A 358 13.93 4.57 -17.16
CA THR A 358 15.06 4.20 -16.30
C THR A 358 14.65 3.81 -14.88
N ALA A 359 13.35 3.87 -14.55
CA ALA A 359 12.87 3.49 -13.25
C ALA A 359 12.95 1.96 -13.07
N ILE A 360 13.31 1.54 -11.86
CA ILE A 360 13.12 0.15 -11.46
C ILE A 360 11.72 -0.02 -10.87
N LEU A 361 11.19 -1.23 -10.96
CA LEU A 361 9.96 -1.59 -10.26
C LEU A 361 10.32 -2.23 -8.94
N GLU A 362 9.42 -2.05 -7.98
CA GLU A 362 9.43 -2.91 -6.82
C GLU A 362 9.40 -4.39 -7.24
N LYS A 363 10.28 -5.20 -6.63
CA LYS A 363 10.33 -6.65 -6.84
C LYS A 363 8.99 -7.29 -6.46
N PRO A 364 8.49 -8.25 -7.24
CA PRO A 364 7.36 -9.09 -6.86
C PRO A 364 7.55 -9.76 -5.49
N LEU A 365 6.43 -10.14 -4.89
CA LEU A 365 6.37 -10.70 -3.53
C LEU A 365 7.19 -11.99 -3.37
N ASP A 366 7.19 -12.83 -4.41
CA ASP A 366 7.79 -14.16 -4.45
C ASP A 366 9.04 -14.24 -5.34
N GLU A 367 9.56 -13.10 -5.81
CA GLU A 367 10.85 -13.08 -6.48
C GLU A 367 11.96 -13.32 -5.46
N TYR A 368 12.65 -14.47 -5.59
CA TYR A 368 13.74 -14.93 -4.74
C TYR A 368 14.98 -15.24 -5.58
N THR A 369 16.11 -14.59 -5.27
CA THR A 369 17.35 -14.60 -6.07
C THR A 369 18.43 -15.51 -5.48
N PHE A 370 18.34 -15.88 -4.19
CA PHE A 370 19.38 -16.65 -3.48
C PHE A 370 18.96 -18.08 -3.19
N VAL A 371 19.28 -19.03 -4.09
CA VAL A 371 19.25 -20.48 -3.79
C VAL A 371 20.54 -20.88 -3.07
#